data_AF-A0A0M8WD01-F1
#
_entry.id   AF-A0A0M8WD01-F1
#
_cell.length_a   1.000
_cell.length_b   1.000
_cell.length_c   1.000
_cell.angle_alpha   90.00
_cell.angle_beta   90.00
_cell.angle_gamma   90.00
#
_symmetry.space_group_name_H-M   'P 1'
#
loop_
_entity.id
_entity.type
_entity.pdbx_description
1 polymer ?
#
loop_
_entity_poly.entity_id
_entity_poly.type
_entity_poly.pdbx_seq_one_letter_code
_entity_poly.pdbx_strand_id
1 'polypeptide(L)'
;MPVLLSTAEPIPADVLPELLDSRATLTSPAGVPAAVVRTLLDTAVPPLFEQSPWLRKHRAVVLVDGRCPVGDHVLAYDERIGVYAEEVQ
;
A
#
# COMPACT_ATOMS: atom_id res chain seq x y z
N MET A 1 16.34 -7.01 1.94
CA MET A 1 16.65 -7.00 0.49
C MET A 1 15.65 -6.07 -0.19
N PRO A 2 16.05 -5.19 -1.12
CA PRO A 2 15.08 -4.37 -1.84
C PRO A 2 14.19 -5.26 -2.74
N VAL A 3 12.88 -5.01 -2.73
CA VAL A 3 11.89 -5.75 -3.54
C VAL A 3 11.44 -4.86 -4.70
N LEU A 4 11.57 -5.35 -5.92
CA LEU A 4 11.10 -4.63 -7.11
C LEU A 4 9.62 -4.94 -7.35
N LEU A 5 8.75 -3.95 -7.19
CA LEU A 5 7.30 -4.14 -7.38
C LEU A 5 6.89 -4.14 -8.86
N SER A 6 7.74 -3.60 -9.73
CA SER A 6 7.49 -3.44 -11.17
C SER A 6 7.87 -4.67 -12.00
N THR A 7 8.47 -5.70 -11.41
CA THR A 7 8.80 -6.94 -12.13
C THR A 7 7.65 -7.94 -12.04
N ALA A 8 7.51 -8.75 -13.08
CA ALA A 8 6.62 -9.89 -13.14
C ALA A 8 7.43 -11.18 -12.87
N GLU A 9 8.28 -11.18 -11.85
CA GLU A 9 8.99 -12.37 -11.41
C GLU A 9 8.27 -13.01 -10.22
N PRO A 10 8.47 -14.31 -9.96
CA PRO A 10 7.94 -14.94 -8.76
C PRO A 10 8.43 -14.23 -7.50
N ILE A 11 7.52 -14.02 -6.56
CA ILE A 11 7.85 -13.43 -5.25
C ILE A 11 8.77 -14.41 -4.50
N PRO A 12 9.94 -13.95 -4.01
CA PRO A 12 10.80 -14.78 -3.17
C PRO A 12 10.05 -15.34 -1.95
N ALA A 13 10.33 -16.59 -1.59
CA ALA A 13 9.57 -17.31 -0.56
C ALA A 13 9.70 -16.69 0.84
N ASP A 14 10.82 -16.04 1.12
CA ASP A 14 11.12 -15.29 2.34
C ASP A 14 10.43 -13.91 2.37
N VAL A 15 10.20 -13.30 1.21
CA VAL A 15 9.58 -11.97 1.08
C VAL A 15 8.05 -12.01 1.19
N LEU A 16 7.41 -13.08 0.68
CA LEU A 16 5.94 -13.16 0.70
C LEU A 16 5.32 -13.04 2.11
N PRO A 17 5.84 -13.73 3.15
CA PRO A 17 5.37 -13.55 4.52
C PRO A 17 5.49 -12.10 5.01
N GLU A 18 6.61 -11.43 4.74
CA GLU A 18 6.83 -10.03 5.14
C GLU A 18 5.84 -9.08 4.44
N LEU A 19 5.57 -9.29 3.15
CA LEU A 19 4.56 -8.51 2.42
C LEU A 19 3.15 -8.72 3.00
N LEU A 20 2.81 -9.95 3.39
CA LEU A 20 1.51 -10.25 4.00
C LEU A 20 1.38 -9.68 5.41
N ASP A 21 2.46 -9.66 6.18
CA ASP A 21 2.52 -9.06 7.52
C ASP A 21 2.34 -7.53 7.44
N SER A 22 2.90 -6.89 6.41
CA SER A 22 2.75 -5.46 6.15
C SER A 22 1.37 -5.03 5.63
N ARG A 23 0.41 -5.95 5.49
CA ARG A 23 -0.90 -5.65 4.92
C ARG A 23 -1.75 -4.79 5.87
N ALA A 24 -2.20 -3.64 5.37
CA ALA A 24 -3.23 -2.83 6.02
C ALA A 24 -4.55 -2.82 5.23
N THR A 25 -5.67 -2.80 5.96
CA THR A 25 -7.00 -2.57 5.37
C THR A 25 -7.38 -1.11 5.63
N LEU A 26 -7.57 -0.34 4.57
CA LEU A 26 -8.05 1.04 4.66
C LEU A 26 -9.58 1.05 4.56
N THR A 27 -10.24 1.66 5.54
CA THR A 27 -11.71 1.83 5.55
C THR A 27 -12.07 3.30 5.72
N SER A 28 -13.02 3.77 4.92
CA SER A 28 -13.63 5.10 5.08
C SER A 28 -14.98 4.95 5.79
N PRO A 29 -15.37 5.86 6.70
CA PRO A 29 -14.69 7.12 7.04
C PRO A 29 -13.67 7.00 8.21
N ALA A 30 -13.32 5.79 8.64
CA ALA A 30 -12.47 5.57 9.80
C ALA A 30 -10.98 5.79 9.48
N GLY A 31 -10.48 7.01 9.66
CA GLY A 31 -9.05 7.34 9.62
C GLY A 31 -8.47 7.65 8.23
N VAL A 32 -9.20 7.33 7.16
CA VAL A 32 -8.81 7.68 5.78
C VAL A 32 -10.00 8.22 4.99
N PRO A 33 -9.90 9.41 4.37
CA PRO A 33 -10.93 9.97 3.50
C PRO A 33 -11.29 9.07 2.32
N ALA A 34 -12.57 9.09 1.91
CA ALA A 34 -13.05 8.29 0.78
C ALA A 34 -12.30 8.59 -0.54
N ALA A 35 -11.83 9.82 -0.72
CA ALA A 35 -11.03 10.21 -1.87
C ALA A 35 -9.72 9.41 -1.97
N VAL A 36 -9.02 9.23 -0.85
CA VAL A 36 -7.78 8.44 -0.79
C VAL A 36 -8.04 6.97 -1.15
N VAL A 37 -9.10 6.37 -0.62
CA VAL A 37 -9.48 4.98 -0.92
C VAL A 37 -9.75 4.83 -2.42
N ARG A 38 -10.48 5.77 -3.03
CA ARG A 38 -10.77 5.76 -4.48
C ARG A 38 -9.49 5.88 -5.30
N THR A 39 -8.63 6.85 -4.99
CA THR A 39 -7.35 7.05 -5.68
C THR A 39 -6.50 5.78 -5.63
N LEU A 40 -6.41 5.10 -4.48
CA LEU A 40 -5.67 3.85 -4.38
C LEU A 40 -6.29 2.71 -5.19
N LEU A 41 -7.62 2.60 -5.22
CA LEU A 41 -8.31 1.60 -6.03
C LEU A 41 -8.06 1.79 -7.53
N ASP A 42 -7.93 3.04 -7.97
CA ASP A 42 -7.63 3.41 -9.36
C ASP A 42 -6.16 3.17 -9.75
N THR A 43 -5.26 3.05 -8.78
CA THR A 43 -3.87 2.65 -9.04
C THR A 43 -3.81 1.23 -9.60
N ALA A 44 -2.82 0.92 -10.45
CA ALA A 44 -2.61 -0.43 -10.92
C ALA A 44 -2.16 -1.38 -9.78
N VAL A 45 -2.52 -2.66 -9.89
CA VAL A 45 -1.86 -3.71 -9.10
C VAL A 45 -0.42 -3.80 -9.58
N PRO A 46 0.59 -3.81 -8.69
CA PRO A 46 1.97 -4.01 -9.13
C PRO A 46 2.15 -5.35 -9.84
N PRO A 47 2.90 -5.42 -10.96
CA PRO A 47 3.15 -6.68 -11.68
C PRO A 47 3.61 -7.84 -10.80
N LEU A 48 4.40 -7.54 -9.76
CA LEU A 48 4.87 -8.54 -8.80
C LEU A 48 3.70 -9.21 -8.05
N PHE A 49 2.65 -8.45 -7.74
CA PHE A 49 1.51 -8.92 -6.96
C PHE A 49 0.52 -9.70 -7.81
N GLU A 50 0.40 -9.39 -9.10
CA GLU A 50 -0.55 -10.04 -10.02
C GLU A 50 -0.37 -11.56 -10.06
N GLN A 51 0.86 -12.04 -9.90
CA GLN A 51 1.21 -13.46 -9.93
C GLN A 51 0.83 -14.22 -8.65
N SER A 52 0.64 -13.50 -7.56
CA SER A 52 0.39 -14.10 -6.25
C SER A 52 -1.11 -14.16 -5.98
N PRO A 53 -1.69 -15.35 -5.75
CA PRO A 53 -3.09 -15.48 -5.35
C PRO A 53 -3.44 -14.70 -4.09
N TRP A 54 -2.46 -14.50 -3.20
CA TRP A 54 -2.60 -13.74 -1.96
C TRP A 54 -2.55 -12.22 -2.17
N LEU A 55 -1.79 -11.74 -3.17
CA LEU A 55 -1.53 -10.30 -3.35
C LEU A 55 -2.23 -9.67 -4.56
N ARG A 56 -2.74 -10.43 -5.53
CA ARG A 56 -3.32 -9.94 -6.81
C ARG A 56 -4.49 -8.93 -6.71
N LYS A 57 -5.02 -8.67 -5.53
CA LYS A 57 -6.06 -7.66 -5.27
C LYS A 57 -5.57 -6.48 -4.41
N HIS A 58 -4.30 -6.48 -4.01
CA HIS A 58 -3.70 -5.47 -3.18
C HIS A 58 -3.07 -4.37 -4.02
N ARG A 59 -2.93 -3.20 -3.41
CA ARG A 59 -2.22 -2.05 -3.97
C ARG A 59 -0.99 -1.82 -3.10
N ALA A 60 0.13 -1.46 -3.73
CA ALA A 60 1.30 -1.07 -2.98
C ALA A 60 1.21 0.41 -2.60
N VAL A 61 1.44 0.68 -1.32
CA VAL A 61 1.67 2.02 -0.78
C VAL A 61 3.11 2.04 -0.32
N VAL A 62 3.95 2.86 -0.95
CA VAL A 62 5.37 2.97 -0.62
C VAL A 62 5.58 4.30 0.08
N LEU A 63 5.92 4.25 1.37
CA LEU A 63 6.25 5.43 2.17
C LEU A 63 7.73 5.79 1.94
N VAL A 64 7.97 6.99 1.41
CA VAL A 64 9.31 7.59 1.30
C VAL A 64 9.42 8.65 2.40
N ASP A 65 10.44 8.55 3.25
CA ASP A 65 10.57 9.38 4.47
C ASP A 65 9.29 9.36 5.34
N GLY A 66 8.67 8.18 5.44
CA GLY A 66 7.44 7.95 6.21
C GLY A 66 6.16 8.46 5.56
N ARG A 67 6.23 8.98 4.32
CA ARG A 67 5.10 9.64 3.65
C ARG A 67 4.84 9.08 2.26
N CYS A 68 3.56 9.02 1.87
CA CYS A 68 3.14 8.69 0.51
C CYS A 68 2.03 9.64 0.06
N PRO A 69 2.29 10.53 -0.91
CA PRO A 69 1.27 11.38 -1.49
C PRO A 69 0.21 10.56 -2.23
N VAL A 70 -1.07 10.84 -1.96
CA VAL A 70 -2.23 10.19 -2.61
C VAL A 70 -3.30 11.25 -2.89
N GLY A 71 -3.34 11.78 -4.12
CA GLY A 71 -4.18 12.93 -4.44
C GLY A 71 -3.79 14.14 -3.60
N ASP A 72 -4.79 14.79 -2.99
CA ASP A 72 -4.59 15.98 -2.12
C ASP A 72 -4.25 15.62 -0.66
N HIS A 73 -3.91 14.36 -0.39
CA HIS A 73 -3.60 13.86 0.94
C HIS A 73 -2.22 13.22 0.99
N VAL A 74 -1.68 13.10 2.19
CA VAL A 74 -0.47 12.31 2.47
C VAL A 74 -0.84 11.17 3.40
N LEU A 75 -0.54 9.94 2.97
CA LEU A 75 -0.55 8.78 3.84
C LEU A 75 0.73 8.70 4.65
N ALA A 76 0.58 8.36 5.92
CA ALA A 76 1.67 8.07 6.85
C ALA A 76 1.32 6.81 7.65
N TYR A 77 2.33 6.28 8.35
CA TYR A 77 2.18 5.11 9.22
C TYR A 77 2.70 5.41 10.61
N ASP A 78 1.90 5.04 11.61
CA ASP A 78 2.27 5.06 13.03
C ASP A 78 2.05 3.65 13.60
N GLU A 79 2.96 3.18 14.45
CA GLU A 79 2.91 1.81 14.99
C GLU A 79 1.69 1.53 15.87
N ARG A 80 1.05 2.57 16.43
CA ARG A 80 -0.07 2.42 17.37
C ARG A 80 -1.41 2.44 16.66
N ILE A 81 -1.57 3.28 15.64
CA ILE A 81 -2.84 3.48 14.93
C ILE A 81 -2.86 2.90 13.51
N GLY A 82 -1.70 2.53 12.97
CA GLY A 82 -1.55 2.04 11.61
C GLY A 82 -1.46 3.16 10.58
N VAL A 83 -2.00 2.91 9.38
CA VAL A 83 -2.00 3.88 8.28
C VAL A 83 -3.07 4.93 8.49
N TYR A 84 -2.70 6.20 8.34
CA TYR A 84 -3.60 7.35 8.46
C TYR A 84 -3.33 8.39 7.38
N ALA A 85 -4.27 9.32 7.16
CA ALA A 85 -4.16 10.37 6.15
C ALA A 85 -4.12 11.76 6.78
N GLU A 86 -3.24 12.62 6.24
CA GLU A 86 -3.15 14.05 6.54
C GLU A 86 -3.53 14.87 5.29
N GLU A 87 -4.14 16.05 5.45
CA GLU A 87 -4.36 16.99 4.34
C GLU A 87 -3.08 17.77 4.05
N VAL A 88 -2.78 17.98 2.75
CA VAL A 88 -1.69 18.86 2.33
C VAL A 88 -2.17 20.32 2.46
N GLN A 89 -1.59 21.06 3.40
CA GLN A 89 -1.84 22.51 3.57
C GLN A 89 -1.14 23.34 2.49
#